data_AF-A0A6C8Z167-F1
#
_entry.id   AF-A0A6C8Z167-F1
#
_cell.length_a   1.000
_cell.length_b   1.000
_cell.length_c   1.000
_cell.angle_alpha   90.00
_cell.angle_beta   90.00
_cell.angle_gamma   90.00
#
_symmetry.space_group_name_H-M   'P 1'
#
loop_
_entity.id
_entity.type
_entity.pdbx_description
1 polymer ?
#
loop_
_entity_poly.entity_id
_entity_poly.type
_entity_poly.pdbx_seq_one_letter_code
_entity_poly.pdbx_strand_id
1 'polypeptide(L)'
;TINVSWLADKLLNAIGDGSQYGVTIHWSIEPEEPLETAGGIKMALATGKLKDQPFILVNGDVWTPFDFAQLTQLQLNDSQAYLLLTDQATHNPTGDFALENGMVKADGTPKY
;
A
#
# COMPACT_ATOMS: atom_id res chain seq x y z
N THR A 1 -0.53 -5.23 -8.98
CA THR A 1 -0.14 -6.45 -8.24
C THR A 1 -1.02 -6.56 -7.03
N ILE A 2 -1.50 -7.75 -6.70
CA ILE A 2 -2.23 -8.01 -5.47
C ILE A 2 -1.46 -9.09 -4.71
N ASN A 3 -1.03 -8.74 -3.51
CA ASN A 3 -0.35 -9.64 -2.58
C ASN A 3 -1.39 -10.30 -1.68
N VAL A 4 -1.37 -11.62 -1.57
CA VAL A 4 -2.34 -12.40 -0.80
C VAL A 4 -1.67 -13.52 -0.02
N SER A 5 -2.19 -13.79 1.18
CA SER A 5 -1.83 -14.96 1.99
C SER A 5 -3.11 -15.74 2.32
N TRP A 6 -3.87 -15.26 3.31
CA TRP A 6 -5.11 -15.90 3.75
C TRP A 6 -6.22 -15.87 2.70
N LEU A 7 -6.83 -17.03 2.44
CA LEU A 7 -7.93 -17.24 1.47
C LEU A 7 -7.64 -16.73 0.04
N ALA A 8 -6.37 -16.80 -0.40
CA ALA A 8 -5.97 -16.44 -1.75
C ALA A 8 -6.90 -17.06 -2.82
N ASP A 9 -7.21 -18.35 -2.69
CA ASP A 9 -8.04 -19.10 -3.64
C ASP A 9 -9.42 -18.47 -3.86
N LYS A 10 -10.04 -17.92 -2.82
CA LYS A 10 -11.35 -17.27 -2.94
C LYS A 10 -11.26 -15.99 -3.76
N LEU A 11 -10.19 -15.21 -3.56
CA LEU A 11 -9.94 -13.99 -4.32
C LEU A 11 -9.63 -14.33 -5.77
N LEU A 12 -8.71 -15.27 -6.03
CA LEU A 12 -8.36 -15.71 -7.37
C LEU A 12 -9.59 -16.22 -8.15
N ASN A 13 -10.44 -17.03 -7.51
CA ASN A 13 -11.66 -17.54 -8.14
C ASN A 13 -12.71 -16.45 -8.42
N ALA A 14 -12.79 -15.42 -7.57
CA ALA A 14 -13.77 -14.36 -7.72
C ALA A 14 -13.36 -13.30 -8.77
N ILE A 15 -12.07 -12.92 -8.78
CA ILE A 15 -11.59 -11.78 -9.60
C ILE A 15 -10.67 -12.17 -10.76
N GLY A 16 -10.13 -13.39 -10.76
CA GLY A 16 -9.33 -13.93 -11.86
C GLY A 16 -8.09 -13.08 -12.16
N ASP A 17 -7.81 -12.86 -13.44
CA ASP A 17 -6.70 -12.00 -13.90
C ASP A 17 -7.07 -10.51 -13.98
N GLY A 18 -8.29 -10.14 -13.58
CA GLY A 18 -8.81 -8.77 -13.63
C GLY A 18 -9.34 -8.33 -15.00
N SER A 19 -9.29 -9.17 -16.03
CA SER A 19 -9.74 -8.83 -17.39
C SER A 19 -11.21 -8.37 -17.43
N GLN A 20 -12.08 -8.96 -16.61
CA GLN A 20 -13.48 -8.54 -16.46
C GLN A 20 -13.65 -7.10 -15.95
N TYR A 21 -12.62 -6.53 -15.33
CA TYR A 21 -12.59 -5.14 -14.84
C TYR A 21 -11.72 -4.22 -15.72
N GLY A 22 -11.21 -4.71 -16.86
CA GLY A 22 -10.35 -3.93 -17.75
C GLY A 22 -8.94 -3.66 -17.20
N VAL A 23 -8.47 -4.47 -16.25
CA VAL A 23 -7.12 -4.36 -15.67
C VAL A 23 -6.35 -5.67 -15.77
N THR A 24 -5.03 -5.62 -15.57
CA THR A 24 -4.18 -6.81 -15.44
C THR A 24 -3.74 -6.98 -13.99
N ILE A 25 -4.11 -8.11 -13.39
CA ILE A 25 -3.73 -8.45 -12.02
C ILE A 25 -2.54 -9.41 -12.04
N HIS A 26 -1.46 -8.99 -11.39
CA HIS A 26 -0.36 -9.87 -11.04
C HIS A 26 -0.54 -10.35 -9.60
N TRP A 27 -0.78 -11.66 -9.44
CA TRP A 27 -0.89 -12.29 -8.13
C TRP A 27 0.49 -12.59 -7.55
N SER A 28 0.73 -12.11 -6.34
CA SER A 28 1.84 -12.52 -5.48
C SER A 28 1.22 -13.28 -4.30
N ILE A 29 1.39 -14.60 -4.30
CA ILE A 29 0.77 -15.47 -3.30
C ILE A 29 1.86 -15.85 -2.30
N GLU A 30 1.68 -15.44 -1.06
CA GLU A 30 2.59 -15.73 0.04
C GLU A 30 2.59 -17.23 0.39
N PRO A 31 3.68 -17.73 1.01
CA PRO A 31 3.67 -19.05 1.62
C PRO A 31 2.65 -19.15 2.76
N GLU A 32 2.50 -20.36 3.32
CA GLU A 32 1.54 -20.66 4.39
C GLU A 32 1.72 -19.75 5.61
N GLU A 33 2.96 -19.38 5.93
CA GLU A 33 3.25 -18.36 6.94
C GLU A 33 3.21 -16.96 6.31
N PRO A 34 2.33 -16.05 6.80
CA PRO A 34 2.26 -14.68 6.29
C PRO A 34 3.58 -13.94 6.46
N LEU A 35 3.99 -13.23 5.42
CA LEU A 35 5.25 -12.49 5.36
C LEU A 35 5.12 -11.04 5.84
N GLU A 36 3.93 -10.63 6.26
CA GLU A 36 3.57 -9.24 6.56
C GLU A 36 3.83 -8.29 5.38
N THR A 37 3.57 -6.99 5.56
CA THR A 37 3.67 -6.01 4.46
C THR A 37 5.04 -5.98 3.79
N ALA A 38 6.12 -5.88 4.57
CA ALA A 38 7.47 -5.73 4.03
C ALA A 38 7.95 -7.02 3.34
N GLY A 39 7.62 -8.19 3.90
CA GLY A 39 8.00 -9.47 3.32
C GLY A 39 7.22 -9.77 2.04
N GLY A 40 5.92 -9.47 1.99
CA GLY A 40 5.10 -9.58 0.79
C GLY A 40 5.64 -8.70 -0.35
N ILE A 41 5.99 -7.44 -0.07
CA ILE A 41 6.62 -6.54 -1.06
C ILE A 41 7.94 -7.13 -1.58
N LYS A 42 8.82 -7.59 -0.69
CA LYS A 42 10.11 -8.18 -1.05
C LYS A 42 9.93 -9.42 -1.95
N MET A 43 8.97 -10.29 -1.63
CA MET A 43 8.68 -11.47 -2.43
C MET A 43 8.11 -11.09 -3.80
N ALA A 44 7.20 -10.12 -3.86
CA ALA A 44 6.61 -9.66 -5.12
C ALA A 44 7.69 -9.08 -6.06
N LEU A 45 8.66 -8.33 -5.53
CA LEU A 45 9.81 -7.84 -6.29
C LEU A 45 10.68 -9.01 -6.79
N ALA A 46 11.07 -9.93 -5.89
CA ALA A 46 11.94 -11.06 -6.22
C ALA A 46 11.35 -12.00 -7.27
N THR A 47 10.02 -12.11 -7.33
CA THR A 47 9.29 -12.98 -8.27
C THR A 47 8.83 -12.25 -9.54
N GLY A 48 9.19 -10.96 -9.70
CA GLY A 48 8.78 -10.15 -10.85
C GLY A 48 7.28 -9.86 -10.91
N LYS A 49 6.55 -10.09 -9.81
CA LYS A 49 5.13 -9.73 -9.68
C LYS A 49 4.95 -8.26 -9.36
N LEU A 50 5.98 -7.60 -8.83
CA LEU A 50 6.07 -6.15 -8.67
C LEU A 50 7.29 -5.66 -9.45
N LYS A 51 7.14 -4.52 -10.14
CA LYS A 51 8.26 -3.88 -10.84
C LYS A 51 9.10 -3.11 -9.82
N ASP A 52 10.41 -3.07 -10.06
CA ASP A 52 11.35 -2.26 -9.29
C ASP A 52 11.30 -0.79 -9.75
N GLN A 53 10.18 -0.12 -9.46
CA GLN A 53 9.87 1.27 -9.79
C GLN A 53 8.95 1.83 -8.71
N PRO A 54 8.85 3.17 -8.52
CA PRO A 54 7.89 3.76 -7.60
C PRO A 54 6.47 3.22 -7.84
N PHE A 55 5.80 2.80 -6.77
CA PHE A 55 4.46 2.22 -6.81
C PHE A 55 3.59 2.78 -5.69
N ILE A 56 2.27 2.70 -5.87
CA ILE A 56 1.30 3.03 -4.82
C ILE A 56 1.07 1.77 -3.99
N LEU A 57 1.23 1.89 -2.67
CA LEU A 57 0.93 0.84 -1.71
C LEU A 57 -0.38 1.18 -0.99
N VAL A 58 -1.32 0.24 -1.01
CA VAL A 58 -2.61 0.35 -0.29
C VAL A 58 -2.86 -0.98 0.40
N ASN A 59 -3.15 -0.96 1.70
CA ASN A 59 -3.55 -2.16 2.42
C ASN A 59 -4.96 -2.59 1.97
N GLY A 60 -5.19 -3.91 1.90
CA GLY A 60 -6.45 -4.46 1.35
C GLY A 60 -7.71 -4.16 2.18
N ASP A 61 -7.55 -3.68 3.40
CA ASP A 61 -8.60 -3.31 4.34
C ASP A 61 -8.83 -1.79 4.44
N VAL A 62 -8.12 -0.99 3.64
CA VAL A 62 -8.30 0.46 3.60
C VAL A 62 -9.43 0.84 2.65
N TRP A 63 -10.41 1.57 3.18
CA TRP A 63 -11.43 2.26 2.40
C TRP A 63 -11.17 3.77 2.41
N THR A 64 -11.11 4.40 1.23
CA THR A 64 -10.84 5.84 1.13
C THR A 64 -11.53 6.48 -0.08
N PRO A 65 -12.05 7.71 0.03
CA PRO A 65 -12.51 8.49 -1.11
C PRO A 65 -11.37 9.19 -1.87
N PHE A 66 -10.12 9.06 -1.42
CA PHE A 66 -8.97 9.71 -2.04
C PHE A 66 -8.75 9.22 -3.48
N ASP A 67 -8.60 10.16 -4.41
CA ASP A 67 -8.34 9.84 -5.82
C ASP A 67 -6.84 9.57 -6.06
N PHE A 68 -6.50 8.29 -6.23
CA PHE A 68 -5.13 7.85 -6.50
C PHE A 68 -4.56 8.34 -7.83
N ALA A 69 -5.36 8.83 -8.78
CA ALA A 69 -4.84 9.40 -10.03
C ALA A 69 -3.88 10.57 -9.74
N GLN A 70 -4.12 11.31 -8.65
CA GLN A 70 -3.26 12.41 -8.22
C GLN A 70 -1.83 11.96 -7.88
N LEU A 71 -1.65 10.71 -7.42
CA LEU A 71 -0.33 10.18 -7.07
C LEU A 71 0.51 9.82 -8.30
N THR A 72 -0.11 9.61 -9.46
CA THR A 72 0.59 9.21 -10.69
C THR A 72 1.52 10.29 -11.23
N GLN A 73 1.34 11.53 -10.80
CA GLN A 73 2.16 12.68 -11.20
C GLN A 73 3.26 13.00 -10.18
N LEU A 74 3.25 12.36 -9.01
CA LEU A 74 4.24 12.60 -7.97
C LEU A 74 5.59 11.99 -8.36
N GLN A 75 6.65 12.76 -8.19
CA GLN A 75 8.02 12.32 -8.32
C GLN A 75 8.63 12.26 -6.93
N LEU A 76 9.18 11.12 -6.54
CA LEU A 76 9.77 10.94 -5.21
C LEU A 76 10.98 11.87 -4.96
N ASN A 77 11.67 12.32 -6.02
CA ASN A 77 12.89 13.13 -5.92
C ASN A 77 13.90 12.48 -4.94
N ASP A 78 14.35 13.23 -3.93
CA ASP A 78 15.25 12.74 -2.87
C ASP A 78 14.55 11.97 -1.74
N SER A 79 13.21 11.84 -1.78
CA SER A 79 12.42 11.15 -0.77
C SER A 79 12.27 9.66 -1.09
N GLN A 80 12.15 8.82 -0.05
CA GLN A 80 11.95 7.38 -0.23
C GLN A 80 10.48 7.01 -0.49
N ALA A 81 9.54 7.80 0.03
CA ALA A 81 8.11 7.58 -0.11
C ALA A 81 7.33 8.89 0.15
N TYR A 82 6.10 8.93 -0.34
CA TYR A 82 5.07 9.85 0.13
C TYR A 82 4.06 9.07 0.97
N LEU A 83 3.70 9.61 2.14
CA LEU A 83 2.67 9.04 3.00
C LEU A 83 1.42 9.91 2.95
N LEU A 84 0.28 9.27 2.73
CA LEU A 84 -1.02 9.91 2.86
C LEU A 84 -1.44 9.80 4.33
N LEU A 85 -1.47 10.95 5.02
CA LEU A 85 -1.97 11.05 6.38
C LEU A 85 -3.42 11.52 6.37
N THR A 86 -4.20 11.05 7.33
CA THR A 86 -5.53 11.59 7.63
C THR A 86 -5.45 12.48 8.86
N ASP A 87 -6.51 13.22 9.14
CA ASP A 87 -6.67 13.84 10.46
C ASP A 87 -6.75 12.77 11.56
N GLN A 88 -6.52 13.20 12.80
CA GLN A 88 -6.56 12.35 13.99
C GLN A 88 -7.89 11.58 14.07
N ALA A 89 -7.79 10.26 14.18
CA ALA A 89 -8.97 9.43 14.36
C ALA A 89 -9.53 9.55 15.78
N THR A 90 -10.84 9.44 15.94
CA THR A 90 -11.49 9.49 17.27
C THR A 90 -10.98 8.43 18.25
N HIS A 91 -10.53 7.28 17.73
CA HIS A 91 -9.95 6.19 18.51
C HIS A 91 -8.44 6.32 18.76
N ASN A 92 -7.75 7.23 18.04
CA ASN A 92 -6.34 7.57 18.24
C ASN A 92 -6.17 9.11 18.23
N PRO A 93 -6.67 9.82 19.25
CA PRO A 93 -6.64 11.28 19.29
C PRO A 93 -5.23 11.85 19.45
N THR A 94 -4.24 11.01 19.78
CA THR A 94 -2.84 11.43 19.88
C THR A 94 -2.11 11.41 18.55
N GLY A 95 -2.68 10.80 17.50
CA GLY A 95 -2.05 10.60 16.20
C GLY A 95 -0.82 9.70 16.25
N ASP A 96 -0.35 9.28 15.07
CA ASP A 96 0.80 8.40 14.93
C ASP A 96 2.06 9.21 14.58
N PHE A 97 1.93 10.16 13.65
CA PHE A 97 3.06 10.85 13.05
C PHE A 97 2.97 12.37 13.13
N ALA A 98 4.09 13.04 13.36
CA ALA A 98 4.18 14.48 13.20
C ALA A 98 4.53 14.85 11.75
N LEU A 99 4.08 16.02 11.32
CA LEU A 99 4.43 16.59 10.03
C LEU A 99 5.21 17.90 10.24
N GLU A 100 6.47 17.93 9.83
CA GLU A 100 7.31 19.12 9.94
C GLU A 100 7.89 19.46 8.57
N ASN A 101 7.56 20.65 8.05
CA ASN A 101 8.01 21.12 6.72
C ASN A 101 7.72 20.12 5.58
N GLY A 102 6.59 19.42 5.64
CA GLY A 102 6.21 18.41 4.64
C GLY A 102 6.87 17.05 4.81
N MET A 103 7.68 16.85 5.86
CA MET A 103 8.32 15.58 6.17
C MET A 103 7.67 14.88 7.37
N VAL A 104 7.41 13.58 7.21
CA VAL A 104 6.85 12.74 8.25
C VAL A 104 7.92 12.40 9.30
N LYS A 105 7.59 12.58 10.57
CA LYS A 105 8.43 12.24 11.72
C LYS A 105 7.68 11.35 12.71
N ALA A 106 8.42 10.46 13.36
CA ALA A 106 7.86 9.59 14.41
C ALA A 106 7.54 10.37 15.71
N ASP A 107 8.26 11.45 15.94
CA ASP A 107 8.16 12.35 17.08
C ASP A 107 7.85 13.79 16.66
N GLY A 108 7.30 14.57 17.58
CA GLY A 108 6.89 15.96 17.34
C GLY A 108 5.41 16.22 17.64
N THR A 109 4.99 17.47 17.48
CA THR A 109 3.61 17.94 17.74
C THR A 109 3.23 19.08 16.77
N PRO A 110 1.99 19.14 16.26
CA PRO A 110 0.92 18.16 16.45
C PRO A 110 1.19 16.89 15.65
N LYS A 111 0.66 15.77 16.16
CA LYS A 111 0.62 14.50 15.44
C LYS A 111 -0.72 14.36 14.71
N TYR A 112 -0.68 13.63 13.61
CA TYR A 112 -1.80 13.24 12.75
C TYR A 112 -2.00 11.74 12.88
#